data_AF-C3YMK7-F1
#
_entry.id   AF-C3YMK7-F1
#
_cell.length_a   1.000
_cell.length_b   1.000
_cell.length_c   1.000
_cell.angle_alpha   90.00
_cell.angle_beta   90.00
_cell.angle_gamma   90.00
#
_symmetry.space_group_name_H-M   'P 1'
#
loop_
_entity.id
_entity.type
_entity.pdbx_description
1 polymer ?
#
loop_
_entity_poly.entity_id
_entity_poly.type
_entity_poly.pdbx_seq_one_letter_code
_entity_poly.pdbx_strand_id
1 'polypeptide(L)'
;MAEDKKGSKVTLPPLKKKGDDDGPKEKFVAKNWRQLSPRTLNKMAPQEKSKYLAYEEAPKPVQEAQASTLKRVRDLRKAHRRANPPMSMDEFVEKEKHSKLIGQLKAAEARNRLRVMRLRYQSNRAQEVKHLIACQPHSLKALRLEALVPPYLDNSSPGDKLDRMQRARVEGILEDEKGLTTVRYLDY
;
A
#
# COMPACT_ATOMS: atom_id res chain seq x y z
N MET A 1 -53.01 25.72 -25.75
CA MET A 1 -52.19 26.33 -26.82
C MET A 1 -50.75 25.94 -26.55
N ALA A 2 -50.22 25.01 -27.34
CA ALA A 2 -48.86 24.51 -27.22
C ALA A 2 -48.05 25.08 -28.39
N GLU A 3 -46.96 25.80 -28.10
CA GLU A 3 -46.05 26.32 -29.14
C GLU A 3 -44.86 25.37 -29.31
N ASP A 4 -44.74 24.86 -30.54
CA ASP A 4 -43.69 23.97 -30.99
C ASP A 4 -42.33 24.67 -31.08
N LYS A 5 -41.34 24.13 -30.37
CA LYS A 5 -39.93 24.51 -30.48
C LYS A 5 -39.35 23.97 -31.80
N LYS A 6 -39.17 24.84 -32.80
CA LYS A 6 -38.36 24.54 -33.99
C LYS A 6 -36.88 24.43 -33.61
N GLY A 7 -36.41 23.20 -33.40
CA GLY A 7 -34.97 22.90 -33.24
C GLY A 7 -34.20 23.15 -34.54
N SER A 8 -33.10 23.90 -34.44
CA SER A 8 -32.19 24.14 -35.56
C SER A 8 -31.50 22.84 -35.98
N LYS A 9 -31.76 22.38 -37.20
CA LYS A 9 -31.15 21.18 -37.79
C LYS A 9 -29.74 21.53 -38.27
N VAL A 10 -28.77 21.53 -37.37
CA VAL A 10 -27.35 21.67 -37.73
C VAL A 10 -26.81 20.29 -38.07
N THR A 11 -26.64 20.02 -39.37
CA THR A 11 -26.03 18.78 -39.86
C THR A 11 -24.51 18.90 -39.71
N LEU A 12 -23.95 18.22 -38.72
CA LEU A 12 -22.49 18.10 -38.60
C LEU A 12 -21.97 17.14 -39.68
N PRO A 13 -20.87 17.48 -40.38
CA PRO A 13 -20.26 16.56 -41.35
C PRO A 13 -19.75 15.29 -40.65
N PRO A 14 -19.88 14.11 -41.30
CA PRO A 14 -19.52 12.84 -40.68
C PRO A 14 -18.01 12.76 -40.42
N LEU A 15 -17.63 12.52 -39.17
CA LEU A 15 -16.27 12.16 -38.79
C LEU A 15 -15.91 10.81 -39.44
N LYS A 16 -15.02 10.83 -40.45
CA LYS A 16 -14.45 9.61 -41.02
C LYS A 16 -13.80 8.79 -39.91
N LYS A 17 -14.25 7.53 -39.75
CA LYS A 17 -13.56 6.51 -38.93
C LYS A 17 -12.11 6.41 -39.41
N LYS A 18 -11.16 6.53 -38.47
CA LYS A 18 -9.73 6.32 -38.68
C LYS A 18 -9.49 4.94 -39.29
N GLY A 19 -9.09 4.90 -40.56
CA GLY A 19 -8.17 3.89 -41.06
C GLY A 19 -6.75 4.39 -40.85
N ASP A 20 -5.83 3.46 -40.60
CA ASP A 20 -4.40 3.72 -40.43
C ASP A 20 -3.81 4.30 -41.72
N ASP A 21 -3.56 5.61 -41.69
CA ASP A 21 -2.80 6.34 -42.71
C ASP A 21 -1.78 7.22 -41.97
N ASP A 22 -0.50 6.83 -42.07
CA ASP A 22 0.66 7.47 -41.46
C ASP A 22 1.19 8.64 -42.34
N GLY A 23 0.27 9.48 -42.80
CA GLY A 23 0.59 10.80 -43.36
C GLY A 23 0.78 11.84 -42.25
N PRO A 24 1.54 12.94 -42.48
CA PRO A 24 1.64 14.03 -41.52
C PRO A 24 0.24 14.64 -41.36
N LYS A 25 -0.43 14.30 -40.26
CA LYS A 25 -1.75 14.83 -39.91
C LYS A 25 -1.62 16.36 -39.81
N GLU A 26 -2.03 17.06 -40.85
CA GLU A 26 -2.24 18.50 -40.80
C GLU A 26 -3.15 18.77 -39.60
N LYS A 27 -2.58 19.39 -38.57
CA LYS A 27 -3.34 19.74 -37.37
C LYS A 27 -4.35 20.79 -37.79
N PHE A 28 -5.63 20.47 -37.68
CA PHE A 28 -6.70 21.44 -37.91
C PHE A 28 -6.44 22.71 -37.08
N VAL A 29 -6.26 23.85 -37.75
CA VAL A 29 -6.13 25.16 -37.13
C VAL A 29 -7.44 25.91 -37.36
N ALA A 30 -8.20 26.14 -36.28
CA ALA A 30 -9.42 26.92 -36.34
C ALA A 30 -9.07 28.39 -36.64
N LYS A 31 -9.66 28.94 -37.72
CA LYS A 31 -9.46 30.33 -38.14
C LYS A 31 -10.81 31.01 -38.33
N ASN A 32 -10.88 32.30 -38.04
CA ASN A 32 -12.07 33.11 -38.29
C ASN A 32 -12.40 33.18 -39.79
N TRP A 33 -13.66 32.98 -40.14
CA TRP A 33 -14.13 33.04 -41.53
C TRP A 33 -14.21 34.46 -42.10
N ARG A 34 -14.29 35.49 -41.23
CA ARG A 34 -14.35 36.90 -41.63
C ARG A 34 -13.15 37.63 -41.07
N GLN A 35 -12.49 38.44 -41.90
CA GLN A 35 -11.36 39.28 -41.51
C GLN A 35 -11.86 40.68 -41.14
N LEU A 36 -11.68 41.07 -39.88
CA LEU A 36 -12.09 42.37 -39.37
C LEU A 36 -10.93 43.38 -39.44
N SER A 37 -11.25 44.64 -39.75
CA SER A 37 -10.28 45.74 -39.71
C SER A 37 -9.88 46.04 -38.25
N PRO A 38 -8.64 46.48 -37.97
CA PRO A 38 -8.23 46.90 -36.63
C PRO A 38 -9.14 47.99 -36.02
N ARG A 39 -9.72 48.86 -36.86
CA ARG A 39 -10.65 49.91 -36.43
C ARG A 39 -11.99 49.35 -35.95
N THR A 40 -12.50 48.30 -36.59
CA THR A 40 -13.75 47.64 -36.16
C THR A 40 -13.48 46.77 -34.94
N LEU A 41 -12.32 46.12 -34.87
CA LEU A 41 -11.90 45.32 -33.72
C LEU A 41 -11.81 46.12 -32.42
N ASN A 42 -11.34 47.37 -32.49
CA ASN A 42 -11.22 48.25 -31.33
C ASN A 42 -12.55 48.85 -30.87
N LYS A 43 -13.60 48.81 -31.70
CA LYS A 43 -14.95 49.27 -31.35
C LYS A 43 -15.82 48.18 -30.71
N MET A 44 -15.39 46.92 -30.78
CA MET A 44 -16.14 45.78 -30.21
C MET A 44 -16.03 45.73 -28.69
N ALA A 45 -17.01 45.08 -28.05
CA ALA A 45 -16.94 44.79 -26.63
C ALA A 45 -15.74 43.87 -26.31
N PRO A 46 -15.12 43.97 -25.11
CA PRO A 46 -13.95 43.17 -24.75
C PRO A 46 -14.14 41.65 -24.91
N GLN A 47 -15.34 41.16 -24.65
CA GLN A 47 -15.71 39.74 -24.78
C GLN A 47 -15.81 39.27 -26.24
N GLU A 48 -16.24 40.14 -27.16
CA GLU A 48 -16.32 39.82 -28.58
C GLU A 48 -14.94 39.88 -29.23
N LYS A 49 -14.15 40.89 -28.84
CA LYS A 49 -12.75 41.03 -29.24
C LYS A 49 -11.91 39.83 -28.80
N SER A 50 -12.10 39.33 -27.58
CA SER A 50 -11.37 38.14 -27.10
C SER A 50 -11.76 36.87 -27.86
N LYS A 51 -13.06 36.66 -28.13
CA LYS A 51 -13.54 35.53 -28.95
C LYS A 51 -12.94 35.53 -30.35
N TYR A 52 -12.85 36.71 -30.99
CA TYR A 52 -12.21 36.84 -32.29
C TYR A 52 -10.71 36.52 -32.23
N LEU A 53 -9.98 37.13 -31.30
CA LEU A 53 -8.53 36.95 -31.18
C LEU A 53 -8.10 35.53 -30.80
N ALA A 54 -8.98 34.72 -30.21
CA ALA A 54 -8.68 33.33 -29.85
C ALA A 54 -8.38 32.43 -31.07
N TYR A 55 -8.85 32.80 -32.26
CA TYR A 55 -8.67 32.06 -33.51
C TYR A 55 -7.74 32.78 -34.50
N GLU A 56 -7.15 33.90 -34.11
CA GLU A 56 -6.10 34.57 -34.87
C GLU A 56 -4.72 34.15 -34.37
N GLU A 57 -3.74 34.19 -35.27
CA GLU A 57 -2.37 33.91 -34.87
C GLU A 57 -1.85 34.99 -33.93
N ALA A 58 -1.17 34.55 -32.86
CA ALA A 58 -0.57 35.48 -31.92
C ALA A 58 0.47 36.37 -32.63
N PRO A 59 0.69 37.60 -32.18
CA PRO A 59 1.74 38.45 -32.74
C PRO A 59 3.11 37.78 -32.67
N LYS A 60 3.98 38.01 -33.67
CA LYS A 60 5.36 37.47 -33.73
C LYS A 60 6.14 37.50 -32.39
N PRO A 61 6.19 38.61 -31.63
CA PRO A 61 6.91 38.62 -30.35
C PRO A 61 6.31 37.67 -29.30
N VAL A 62 4.99 37.46 -29.33
CA VAL A 62 4.30 36.51 -28.45
C VAL A 62 4.60 35.07 -28.87
N GLN A 63 4.64 34.79 -30.17
CA GLN A 63 5.03 33.48 -30.69
C GLN A 63 6.48 33.14 -30.31
N GLU A 64 7.40 34.09 -30.43
CA GLU A 64 8.80 33.93 -30.01
C GLU A 64 8.93 33.67 -28.51
N ALA A 65 8.19 34.41 -27.68
CA ALA A 65 8.15 34.20 -26.23
C ALA A 65 7.58 32.81 -25.86
N GLN A 66 6.53 32.37 -26.56
CA GLN A 66 5.96 31.03 -26.40
C GLN A 66 6.95 29.94 -26.82
N ALA A 67 7.62 30.10 -27.96
CA ALA A 67 8.63 29.16 -28.45
C ALA A 67 9.81 29.05 -27.49
N SER A 68 10.31 30.18 -26.98
CA SER A 68 11.38 30.24 -25.97
C SER A 68 10.98 29.51 -24.68
N THR A 69 9.75 29.75 -24.21
CA THR A 69 9.21 29.09 -23.01
C THR A 69 9.08 27.58 -23.21
N LEU A 70 8.54 27.13 -24.34
CA LEU A 70 8.42 25.71 -24.66
C LEU A 70 9.78 25.03 -24.79
N LYS A 71 10.77 25.71 -25.37
CA LYS A 71 12.15 25.23 -25.44
C LYS A 71 12.72 25.04 -24.04
N ARG A 72 12.63 26.07 -23.18
CA ARG A 72 13.06 26.00 -21.77
C ARG A 72 12.44 24.82 -21.02
N VAL A 73 11.13 24.60 -21.18
CA VAL A 73 10.43 23.47 -20.52
C VAL A 73 10.90 22.13 -21.06
N ARG A 74 11.10 22.00 -22.38
CA ARG A 74 11.64 20.77 -22.97
C ARG A 74 13.06 20.48 -22.49
N ASP A 75 13.91 21.50 -22.42
CA ASP A 75 15.28 21.37 -21.96
C ASP A 75 15.33 20.96 -20.49
N LEU A 76 14.50 21.56 -19.62
CA LEU A 76 14.33 21.14 -18.23
C LEU A 76 13.85 19.69 -18.11
N ARG A 77 12.84 19.30 -18.90
CA ARG A 77 12.33 17.92 -18.91
C ARG A 77 13.41 16.91 -19.37
N LYS A 78 14.23 17.30 -20.34
CA LYS A 78 15.34 16.47 -20.85
C LYS A 78 16.46 16.36 -19.81
N ALA A 79 16.83 17.47 -19.16
CA ALA A 79 17.79 17.46 -18.06
C ALA A 79 17.30 16.59 -16.90
N HIS A 80 16.02 16.70 -16.52
CA HIS A 80 15.42 15.89 -15.47
C HIS A 80 15.42 14.39 -15.80
N ARG A 81 15.10 14.01 -17.05
CA ARG A 81 15.19 12.61 -17.50
C ARG A 81 16.62 12.07 -17.57
N ARG A 82 17.60 12.93 -17.84
CA ARG A 82 19.02 12.55 -17.82
C ARG A 82 19.51 12.32 -16.38
N ALA A 83 19.10 13.19 -15.46
CA ALA A 83 19.43 13.06 -14.04
C ALA A 83 18.71 11.88 -13.38
N ASN A 84 17.48 11.58 -13.82
CA ASN A 84 16.66 10.47 -13.33
C ASN A 84 16.32 9.54 -14.51
N PRO A 85 17.27 8.67 -14.92
CA PRO A 85 16.96 7.66 -15.92
C PRO A 85 15.80 6.79 -15.43
N PRO A 86 14.89 6.38 -16.32
CA PRO A 86 13.87 5.42 -15.96
C PRO A 86 14.56 4.13 -15.50
N MET A 87 14.14 3.65 -14.32
CA MET A 87 14.61 2.40 -13.74
C MET A 87 14.43 1.26 -14.74
N SER A 88 15.41 0.35 -14.82
CA SER A 88 15.27 -0.82 -15.69
C SER A 88 14.12 -1.70 -15.21
N MET A 89 13.55 -2.53 -16.10
CA MET A 89 12.49 -3.45 -15.71
C MET A 89 12.97 -4.44 -14.63
N ASP A 90 14.22 -4.88 -14.72
CA ASP A 90 14.83 -5.79 -13.74
C ASP A 90 14.98 -5.11 -12.36
N GLU A 91 15.45 -3.86 -12.33
CA GLU A 91 15.55 -3.07 -11.10
C GLU A 91 14.18 -2.83 -10.46
N PHE A 92 13.13 -2.64 -11.27
CA PHE A 92 11.77 -2.49 -10.76
C PHE A 92 11.27 -3.77 -10.09
N VAL A 93 11.48 -4.93 -10.72
CA VAL A 93 11.08 -6.24 -10.18
C VAL A 93 11.84 -6.52 -8.88
N GLU A 94 13.15 -6.27 -8.83
CA GLU A 94 13.93 -6.45 -7.61
C GLU A 94 13.47 -5.51 -6.49
N LYS A 95 13.18 -4.25 -6.80
CA LYS A 95 12.64 -3.30 -5.82
C LYS A 95 11.28 -3.75 -5.27
N GLU A 96 10.43 -4.35 -6.11
CA GLU A 96 9.14 -4.89 -5.67
C GLU A 96 9.33 -6.09 -4.74
N LYS A 97 10.24 -7.02 -5.08
CA LYS A 97 10.62 -8.15 -4.21
C LYS A 97 11.16 -7.68 -2.87
N HIS A 98 12.09 -6.71 -2.88
CA HIS A 98 12.61 -6.11 -1.66
C HIS A 98 11.52 -5.43 -0.84
N SER A 99 10.60 -4.69 -1.47
CA SER A 99 9.49 -4.04 -0.78
C SER A 99 8.55 -5.05 -0.11
N LYS A 100 8.25 -6.15 -0.79
CA LYS A 100 7.46 -7.27 -0.23
C LYS A 100 8.18 -7.90 0.97
N LEU A 101 9.47 -8.18 0.84
CA LEU A 101 10.29 -8.74 1.92
C LEU A 101 10.32 -7.80 3.14
N ILE A 102 10.56 -6.51 2.94
CA ILE A 102 10.53 -5.50 4.01
C ILE A 102 9.16 -5.48 4.68
N GLY A 103 8.07 -5.54 3.91
CA GLY A 103 6.71 -5.61 4.44
C GLY A 103 6.48 -6.84 5.32
N GLN A 104 6.93 -8.00 4.88
CA GLN A 104 6.84 -9.25 5.65
C GLN A 104 7.66 -9.18 6.94
N LEU A 105 8.91 -8.71 6.87
CA LEU A 105 9.78 -8.57 8.04
C LEU A 105 9.18 -7.60 9.07
N LYS A 106 8.66 -6.45 8.61
CA LYS A 106 8.01 -5.46 9.48
C LYS A 106 6.74 -6.01 10.13
N ALA A 107 5.96 -6.80 9.41
CA ALA A 107 4.78 -7.47 9.97
C ALA A 107 5.16 -8.53 11.01
N ALA A 108 6.21 -9.31 10.76
CA ALA A 108 6.74 -10.28 11.71
C ALA A 108 7.26 -9.60 12.98
N GLU A 109 7.99 -8.49 12.85
CA GLU A 109 8.48 -7.69 13.96
C GLU A 109 7.33 -7.14 14.82
N ALA A 110 6.31 -6.54 14.19
CA ALA A 110 5.15 -5.99 14.89
C ALA A 110 4.40 -7.07 15.70
N ARG A 111 4.22 -8.26 15.11
CA ARG A 111 3.63 -9.42 15.79
C ARG A 111 4.49 -9.86 16.97
N ASN A 112 5.81 -9.94 16.80
CA ASN A 112 6.70 -10.33 17.89
C ASN A 112 6.68 -9.29 19.03
N ARG A 113 6.66 -7.98 18.70
CA ARG A 113 6.54 -6.91 19.70
C ARG A 113 5.24 -7.03 20.51
N LEU A 114 4.11 -7.27 19.85
CA LEU A 114 2.83 -7.53 20.53
C LEU A 114 2.88 -8.77 21.41
N ARG A 115 3.50 -9.86 20.94
CA ARG A 115 3.68 -11.09 21.71
C ARG A 115 4.51 -10.84 22.98
N VAL A 116 5.66 -10.19 22.85
CA VAL A 116 6.53 -9.85 23.98
C VAL A 116 5.80 -8.97 24.99
N MET A 117 5.06 -7.96 24.52
CA MET A 117 4.27 -7.09 25.40
C MET A 117 3.18 -7.88 26.16
N ARG A 118 2.47 -8.78 25.49
CA ARG A 118 1.47 -9.65 26.12
C ARG A 118 2.09 -10.57 27.17
N LEU A 119 3.23 -11.19 26.86
CA LEU A 119 3.96 -12.05 27.79
C LEU A 119 4.43 -11.26 29.02
N ARG A 120 4.99 -10.05 28.82
CA ARG A 120 5.37 -9.16 29.92
C ARG A 120 4.17 -8.77 30.78
N TYR A 121 3.05 -8.41 30.16
CA TYR A 121 1.82 -8.09 30.90
C TYR A 121 1.34 -9.27 31.75
N GLN A 122 1.30 -10.47 31.17
CA GLN A 122 0.90 -11.69 31.90
C GLN A 122 1.85 -11.98 33.07
N SER A 123 3.16 -11.88 32.83
CA SER A 123 4.19 -12.07 33.86
C SER A 123 4.05 -11.06 35.00
N ASN A 124 3.95 -9.77 34.68
CA ASN A 124 3.79 -8.70 35.66
C ASN A 124 2.49 -8.86 36.45
N ARG A 125 1.37 -9.17 35.78
CA ARG A 125 0.08 -9.41 36.43
C ARG A 125 0.16 -10.59 37.42
N ALA A 126 0.82 -11.68 37.02
CA ALA A 126 1.00 -12.82 37.91
C ALA A 126 1.88 -12.47 39.12
N GLN A 127 2.95 -11.69 38.92
CA GLN A 127 3.81 -11.21 40.00
C GLN A 127 3.06 -10.27 40.96
N GLU A 128 2.25 -9.37 40.44
CA GLU A 128 1.44 -8.45 41.24
C GLU A 128 0.42 -9.18 42.10
N VAL A 129 -0.30 -10.15 41.54
CA VAL A 129 -1.24 -10.97 42.31
C VAL A 129 -0.53 -11.79 43.40
N LYS A 130 0.62 -12.40 43.08
CA LYS A 130 1.45 -13.08 44.07
C LYS A 130 1.90 -12.14 45.20
N HIS A 131 2.29 -10.92 44.85
CA HIS A 131 2.67 -9.90 45.83
C HIS A 131 1.48 -9.51 46.71
N LEU A 132 0.29 -9.28 46.15
CA LEU A 132 -0.92 -8.97 46.91
C LEU A 132 -1.29 -10.07 47.90
N ILE A 133 -1.14 -11.34 47.52
CA ILE A 133 -1.34 -12.49 48.41
C ILE A 133 -0.30 -12.50 49.54
N ALA A 134 0.98 -12.25 49.21
CA ALA A 134 2.08 -12.24 50.18
C ALA A 134 1.95 -11.10 51.20
N CYS A 135 1.40 -9.95 50.80
CA CYS A 135 1.18 -8.79 51.67
C CYS A 135 -0.06 -8.90 52.57
N GLN A 136 -0.82 -10.00 52.51
CA GLN A 136 -1.99 -10.15 53.40
C GLN A 136 -1.54 -10.26 54.86
N PRO A 137 -2.24 -9.60 55.79
CA PRO A 137 -1.81 -9.55 57.20
C PRO A 137 -1.98 -10.90 57.94
N HIS A 138 -2.75 -11.83 57.39
CA HIS A 138 -3.04 -13.14 58.01
C HIS A 138 -2.97 -14.25 56.96
N SER A 139 -2.46 -15.42 57.33
CA SER A 139 -2.35 -16.59 56.45
C SER A 139 -3.71 -17.04 55.89
N LEU A 140 -4.75 -17.02 56.73
CA LEU A 140 -6.12 -17.38 56.30
C LEU A 140 -6.67 -16.40 55.24
N LYS A 141 -6.30 -15.11 55.31
CA LYS A 141 -6.69 -14.12 54.30
C LYS A 141 -5.94 -14.33 52.99
N ALA A 142 -4.64 -14.64 53.07
CA ALA A 142 -3.84 -14.99 51.89
C ALA A 142 -4.43 -16.20 51.15
N LEU A 143 -4.75 -17.28 51.88
CA LEU A 143 -5.29 -18.51 51.31
C LEU A 143 -6.68 -18.32 50.72
N ARG A 144 -7.55 -17.53 51.37
CA ARG A 144 -8.85 -17.14 50.80
C ARG A 144 -8.70 -16.31 49.53
N LEU A 145 -7.77 -15.36 49.51
CA LEU A 145 -7.52 -14.53 48.34
C LEU A 145 -7.00 -15.38 47.17
N GLU A 146 -6.05 -16.28 47.44
CA GLU A 146 -5.52 -17.24 46.46
C GLU A 146 -6.63 -18.12 45.86
N ALA A 147 -7.55 -18.63 46.69
CA ALA A 147 -8.67 -19.45 46.22
C ALA A 147 -9.68 -18.71 45.33
N LEU A 148 -9.75 -17.37 45.43
CA LEU A 148 -10.63 -16.53 44.61
C LEU A 148 -9.96 -16.10 43.29
N VAL A 149 -8.64 -16.23 43.20
CA VAL A 149 -7.88 -15.87 42.00
C VAL A 149 -7.97 -17.02 40.99
N PRO A 150 -8.20 -16.75 39.70
CA PRO A 150 -8.16 -17.78 38.67
C PRO A 150 -6.81 -18.52 38.68
N PRO A 151 -6.80 -19.86 38.58
CA PRO A 151 -5.55 -20.61 38.54
C PRO A 151 -4.75 -20.18 37.31
N TYR A 152 -3.54 -19.66 37.54
CA TYR A 152 -2.59 -19.37 36.48
C TYR A 152 -1.97 -20.68 36.03
N LEU A 153 -2.26 -21.10 34.81
CA LEU A 153 -1.49 -22.16 34.16
C LEU A 153 -0.07 -21.62 33.95
N ASP A 154 0.87 -22.17 34.70
CA ASP A 154 2.28 -21.94 34.40
C ASP A 154 2.54 -22.61 33.05
N ASN A 155 2.54 -21.81 31.98
CA ASN A 155 2.80 -22.28 30.62
C ASN A 155 4.25 -22.72 30.43
N SER A 156 5.05 -22.76 31.51
CA SER A 156 6.22 -23.60 31.61
C SER A 156 5.78 -25.07 31.51
N SER A 157 5.37 -25.50 30.30
CA SER A 157 5.45 -26.90 29.92
C SER A 157 6.84 -27.33 30.32
N PRO A 158 7.01 -28.27 31.27
CA PRO A 158 8.32 -28.79 31.57
C PRO A 158 8.79 -29.40 30.25
N GLY A 159 9.66 -28.67 29.54
CA GLY A 159 10.23 -29.13 28.29
C GLY A 159 10.76 -30.53 28.50
N ASP A 160 10.73 -31.34 27.46
CA ASP A 160 11.05 -32.74 27.60
C ASP A 160 12.43 -32.93 28.25
N LYS A 161 12.42 -33.54 29.44
CA LYS A 161 13.61 -33.70 30.28
C LYS A 161 14.38 -34.97 29.93
N LEU A 162 13.86 -35.78 29.01
CA LEU A 162 14.53 -37.00 28.58
C LEU A 162 15.65 -36.66 27.61
N ASP A 163 16.87 -37.06 27.97
CA ASP A 163 17.99 -37.11 27.05
C ASP A 163 17.73 -38.16 25.95
N ARG A 164 18.42 -38.04 24.80
CA ARG A 164 18.20 -38.90 23.62
C ARG A 164 18.23 -40.40 23.95
N MET A 165 19.15 -40.81 24.82
CA MET A 165 19.27 -42.21 25.25
C MET A 165 18.13 -42.65 26.17
N GLN A 166 17.67 -41.75 27.04
CA GLN A 166 16.54 -42.01 27.93
C GLN A 166 15.23 -42.10 27.13
N ARG A 167 15.06 -41.23 26.13
CA ARG A 167 13.92 -41.27 25.22
C ARG A 167 13.88 -42.57 24.43
N ALA A 168 14.99 -42.95 23.79
CA ALA A 168 15.06 -44.20 23.03
C ALA A 168 14.77 -45.43 23.91
N ARG A 169 15.20 -45.42 25.18
CA ARG A 169 14.86 -46.47 26.14
C ARG A 169 13.36 -46.49 26.47
N VAL A 170 12.77 -45.32 26.74
CA VAL A 170 11.34 -45.21 27.05
C VAL A 170 10.48 -45.62 25.86
N GLU A 171 10.83 -45.18 24.65
CA GLU A 171 10.18 -45.59 23.41
C GLU A 171 10.29 -47.11 23.21
N GLY A 172 11.48 -47.71 23.41
CA GLY A 172 11.63 -49.16 23.33
C GLY A 172 10.84 -49.94 24.39
N ILE A 173 10.60 -49.37 25.57
CA ILE A 173 9.72 -49.98 26.59
C ILE A 173 8.25 -49.82 26.21
N LEU A 174 7.85 -48.68 25.64
CA LEU A 174 6.48 -48.43 25.17
C LEU A 174 6.11 -49.31 23.97
N GLU A 175 7.08 -49.61 23.11
CA GLU A 175 6.93 -50.49 21.94
C GLU A 175 6.96 -51.98 22.31
N ASP A 176 7.35 -52.34 23.54
CA ASP A 176 7.37 -53.72 24.02
C ASP A 176 5.96 -54.19 24.44
N GLU A 177 5.13 -54.48 23.44
CA GLU A 177 3.75 -54.97 23.63
C GLU A 177 3.65 -56.26 24.44
N LYS A 178 4.73 -57.06 24.45
CA LYS A 178 4.77 -58.37 25.13
C LYS A 178 5.37 -58.27 26.53
N GLY A 179 5.85 -57.09 26.94
CA GLY A 179 6.45 -56.84 28.24
C GLY A 179 7.70 -57.67 28.51
N LEU A 180 8.42 -58.12 27.47
CA LEU A 180 9.60 -59.00 27.57
C LEU A 180 10.74 -58.35 28.37
N THR A 181 10.86 -57.03 28.32
CA THR A 181 11.89 -56.26 29.01
C THR A 181 11.48 -55.80 30.40
N THR A 182 10.19 -55.82 30.73
CA THR A 182 9.64 -55.28 31.98
C THR A 182 9.08 -56.34 32.92
N VAL A 183 8.55 -57.45 32.40
CA VAL A 183 7.97 -58.53 33.20
C VAL A 183 9.11 -59.41 33.73
N ARG A 184 9.32 -59.39 35.04
CA ARG A 184 10.21 -60.33 35.73
C ARG A 184 9.36 -61.41 36.37
N TYR A 185 9.46 -62.62 35.83
CA TYR A 185 8.94 -63.79 36.52
C TYR A 185 9.88 -64.07 37.71
N LEU A 186 9.30 -64.10 38.92
CA LEU A 186 10.01 -64.61 40.09
C LEU A 186 9.87 -66.12 40.04
N ASP A 187 10.97 -66.80 39.75
CA ASP A 187 11.05 -68.25 39.81
C ASP A 187 10.92 -68.67 41.28
N TYR A 188 9.83 -69.36 41.62
CA TYR A 188 9.60 -70.04 42.89
C TYR A 188 9.98 -71.51 42.80
#